data_AF-A0A1B6CQ40-F1
#
_entry.id   AF-A0A1B6CQ40-F1
#
_cell.length_a   1.000
_cell.length_b   1.000
_cell.length_c   1.000
_cell.angle_alpha   90.00
_cell.angle_beta   90.00
_cell.angle_gamma   90.00
#
_symmetry.space_group_name_H-M   'P 1'
#
loop_
_entity.id
_entity.type
_entity.pdbx_description
1 polymer ?
#
loop_
_entity_poly.entity_id
_entity_poly.type
_entity_poly.pdbx_seq_one_letter_code
_entity_poly.pdbx_strand_id
1 'polypeptide(L)'
;DHVNKILLKFSKKYNVKFIAQNNNFYLSQKDYNAHDILLCVKNSQKQSTPIGKGKGFRFGFPNKEFYFKNKFQMYNLFSDLPEAFDNLKELIEKVEFYDISNQILLPKFNIPKPNKWIKKNCKDYDKNNENEYLRFLTYKGAKKKYIDLNDRIKKKIEFELETIKKIGYPGYFLIVQDLIFKAKNIGIEVGPGRGSVAGSVVAYCLGITNIDPIKYNLLFERFLNPDRVSLPDIDIDFDDKGREKIIEWVVNKYGKNKVAQIITYGKMGAKSSIRDTARVLNLPLLETN
;
A
#
# COMPACT_ATOMS: atom_id res chain seq x y z
N ASP A 1 -22.50 -3.70 35.34
CA ASP A 1 -23.94 -3.97 35.51
C ASP A 1 -24.86 -2.75 35.47
N HIS A 2 -24.55 -1.65 36.15
CA HIS A 2 -25.43 -0.47 36.17
C HIS A 2 -25.75 0.07 34.76
N VAL A 3 -24.73 0.21 33.91
CA VAL A 3 -24.90 0.68 32.52
C VAL A 3 -25.79 -0.26 31.71
N ASN A 4 -25.56 -1.59 31.76
CA ASN A 4 -26.36 -2.57 31.02
C ASN A 4 -27.84 -2.49 31.41
N LYS A 5 -28.16 -2.34 32.70
CA LYS A 5 -29.55 -2.17 33.17
C LYS A 5 -30.22 -0.94 32.55
N ILE A 6 -29.50 0.18 32.42
CA ILE A 6 -30.02 1.39 31.79
C ILE A 6 -30.19 1.20 30.28
N LEU A 7 -29.20 0.62 29.61
CA LEU A 7 -29.26 0.36 28.16
C LEU A 7 -30.41 -0.58 27.79
N LEU A 8 -30.67 -1.61 28.58
CA LEU A 8 -31.81 -2.51 28.37
C LEU A 8 -33.17 -1.79 28.56
N LYS A 9 -33.27 -0.84 29.51
CA LYS A 9 -34.47 0.01 29.63
C LYS A 9 -34.68 0.87 28.38
N PHE A 10 -33.61 1.45 27.84
CA PHE A 10 -33.70 2.25 26.60
C PHE A 10 -33.99 1.40 25.38
N SER A 11 -33.39 0.22 25.27
CA SER A 11 -33.70 -0.76 24.24
C SER A 11 -35.20 -1.05 24.18
N LYS A 12 -35.83 -1.33 25.33
CA LYS A 12 -37.29 -1.52 25.43
C LYS A 12 -38.08 -0.24 25.09
N LYS A 13 -37.66 0.91 25.62
CA LYS A 13 -38.35 2.19 25.42
C LYS A 13 -38.37 2.63 23.95
N TYR A 14 -37.27 2.43 23.23
CA TYR A 14 -37.09 2.91 21.86
C TYR A 14 -37.15 1.80 20.82
N ASN A 15 -37.51 0.57 21.23
CA ASN A 15 -37.58 -0.60 20.36
C ASN A 15 -36.28 -0.86 19.55
N VAL A 16 -35.13 -0.74 20.22
CA VAL A 16 -33.81 -0.96 19.62
C VAL A 16 -33.27 -2.32 20.06
N LYS A 17 -32.90 -3.17 19.10
CA LYS A 17 -32.30 -4.48 19.37
C LYS A 17 -30.92 -4.33 20.00
N PHE A 18 -30.57 -5.23 20.91
CA PHE A 18 -29.28 -5.26 21.59
C PHE A 18 -28.56 -6.58 21.26
N ILE A 19 -27.24 -6.55 21.30
CA ILE A 19 -26.39 -7.73 21.06
C ILE A 19 -25.44 -7.94 22.23
N ALA A 20 -25.07 -9.21 22.45
CA ALA A 20 -24.05 -9.57 23.43
C ALA A 20 -22.67 -9.47 22.78
N GLN A 21 -21.75 -8.74 23.42
CA GLN A 21 -20.37 -8.60 22.95
C GLN A 21 -19.41 -8.68 24.13
N ASN A 22 -18.26 -9.32 23.91
CA ASN A 22 -17.09 -9.18 24.77
C ASN A 22 -16.08 -8.25 24.11
N ASN A 23 -15.51 -7.33 24.89
CA ASN A 23 -14.41 -6.51 24.40
C ASN A 23 -13.14 -7.35 24.38
N ASN A 24 -12.68 -7.71 23.18
CA ASN A 24 -11.55 -8.61 23.01
C ASN A 24 -10.30 -7.82 22.62
N PHE A 25 -9.22 -8.00 23.38
CA PHE A 25 -7.92 -7.37 23.13
C PHE A 25 -6.77 -8.39 23.00
N TYR A 26 -7.00 -9.62 23.44
CA TYR A 26 -6.05 -10.73 23.34
C TYR A 26 -6.79 -12.05 23.11
N LEU A 27 -6.07 -13.09 22.67
CA LEU A 27 -6.71 -14.34 22.24
C LEU A 27 -7.15 -15.21 23.41
N SER A 28 -6.29 -15.40 24.41
CA SER A 28 -6.55 -16.28 25.55
C SER A 28 -6.34 -15.60 26.90
N GLN A 29 -7.02 -16.05 27.95
CA GLN A 29 -6.96 -15.39 29.26
C GLN A 29 -5.53 -15.28 29.83
N LYS A 30 -4.65 -16.25 29.53
CA LYS A 30 -3.24 -16.22 29.95
C LYS A 30 -2.44 -15.07 29.33
N ASP A 31 -2.88 -14.55 28.17
CA ASP A 31 -2.17 -13.49 27.44
C ASP A 31 -2.39 -12.10 28.06
N TYR A 32 -3.21 -12.00 29.12
CA TYR A 32 -3.47 -10.73 29.81
C TYR A 32 -2.16 -10.04 30.25
N ASN A 33 -1.17 -10.81 30.70
CA ASN A 33 0.10 -10.27 31.18
C ASN A 33 0.92 -9.69 30.02
N ALA A 34 0.96 -10.38 28.88
CA ALA A 34 1.63 -9.89 27.69
C ALA A 34 0.96 -8.60 27.16
N HIS A 35 -0.37 -8.55 27.17
CA HIS A 35 -1.12 -7.35 26.81
C HIS A 35 -0.86 -6.18 27.79
N ASP A 36 -0.80 -6.46 29.09
CA ASP A 36 -0.48 -5.46 30.11
C ASP A 36 0.93 -4.86 29.94
N ILE A 37 1.92 -5.71 29.64
CA ILE A 37 3.28 -5.28 29.27
C ILE A 37 3.24 -4.41 28.02
N LEU A 38 2.48 -4.80 26.99
CA LEU A 38 2.35 -4.02 25.75
C LEU A 38 1.78 -2.61 26.00
N LEU A 39 0.77 -2.49 26.86
CA LEU A 39 0.23 -1.18 27.28
C LEU A 39 1.28 -0.34 28.01
N CYS A 40 2.06 -0.98 28.87
CA CYS A 40 3.15 -0.32 29.59
C CYS A 40 4.28 0.15 28.66
N VAL A 41 4.64 -0.65 27.64
CA VAL A 41 5.59 -0.26 26.59
C VAL A 41 5.08 0.96 25.84
N LYS A 42 3.82 0.93 25.41
CA LYS A 42 3.17 2.04 24.71
C LYS A 42 3.15 3.34 25.52
N ASN A 43 2.83 3.23 26.82
CA ASN A 43 2.68 4.41 27.69
C ASN A 43 3.98 4.82 28.39
N SER A 44 5.09 4.12 28.15
CA SER A 44 6.36 4.30 28.86
C SER A 44 6.22 4.25 30.39
N GLN A 45 5.41 3.31 30.88
CA GLN A 45 5.16 3.07 32.30
C GLN A 45 5.77 1.73 32.74
N LYS A 46 6.20 1.61 34.00
CA LYS A 46 6.70 0.34 34.54
C LYS A 46 5.52 -0.55 34.92
N GLN A 47 5.62 -1.86 34.69
CA GLN A 47 4.56 -2.79 35.04
C GLN A 47 4.27 -2.81 36.55
N SER A 48 5.29 -2.58 37.37
CA SER A 48 5.21 -2.47 38.83
C SER A 48 4.39 -1.27 39.33
N THR A 49 4.13 -0.27 38.47
CA THR A 49 3.24 0.85 38.81
C THR A 49 1.82 0.31 38.97
N PRO A 50 1.08 0.65 40.04
CA PRO A 50 -0.27 0.15 40.24
C PRO A 50 -1.25 0.68 39.18
N ILE A 51 -2.21 -0.16 38.78
CA ILE A 51 -3.28 0.22 37.85
C ILE A 51 -4.28 1.11 38.58
N GLY A 52 -4.62 2.25 38.00
CA GLY A 52 -5.57 3.19 38.61
C GLY A 52 -5.72 4.49 37.83
N LYS A 53 -6.26 5.52 38.48
CA LYS A 53 -6.45 6.85 37.91
C LYS A 53 -5.74 7.90 38.76
N GLY A 54 -5.13 8.89 38.12
CA GLY A 54 -4.47 10.00 38.79
C GLY A 54 -2.96 9.80 38.97
N LYS A 55 -2.34 10.66 39.77
CA LYS A 55 -0.88 10.71 39.97
C LYS A 55 -0.41 9.44 40.68
N GLY A 56 0.65 8.80 40.15
CA GLY A 56 1.24 7.58 40.71
C GLY A 56 0.61 6.27 40.23
N PHE A 57 -0.41 6.33 39.38
CA PHE A 57 -1.05 5.16 38.77
C PHE A 57 -0.76 5.08 37.27
N ARG A 58 -0.85 3.86 36.73
CA ARG A 58 -0.77 3.60 35.28
C ARG A 58 -2.10 3.16 34.71
N PHE A 59 -2.21 3.30 33.38
CA PHE A 59 -3.31 2.68 32.65
C PHE A 59 -3.13 1.15 32.61
N GLY A 60 -4.23 0.45 32.79
CA GLY A 60 -4.32 -1.01 32.70
C GLY A 60 -5.79 -1.40 32.75
N PHE A 61 -6.08 -2.63 32.35
CA PHE A 61 -7.46 -3.10 32.34
C PHE A 61 -7.92 -3.49 33.75
N PRO A 62 -9.22 -3.27 34.06
CA PRO A 62 -9.74 -3.48 35.41
C PRO A 62 -9.82 -4.98 35.79
N ASN A 63 -9.78 -5.89 34.82
CA ASN A 63 -9.78 -7.33 35.03
C ASN A 63 -9.12 -8.05 33.84
N LYS A 64 -9.12 -9.39 33.88
CA LYS A 64 -8.43 -10.27 32.91
C LYS A 64 -9.39 -10.89 31.89
N GLU A 65 -10.63 -10.42 31.77
CA GLU A 65 -11.70 -11.05 30.98
C GLU A 65 -11.80 -10.57 29.52
N PHE A 66 -10.84 -9.77 29.05
CA PHE A 66 -10.82 -9.16 27.72
C PHE A 66 -10.22 -10.07 26.62
N TYR A 67 -10.40 -11.39 26.75
CA TYR A 67 -9.95 -12.37 25.76
C TYR A 67 -11.08 -12.86 24.86
N PHE A 68 -10.72 -13.48 23.74
CA PHE A 68 -11.69 -14.10 22.82
C PHE A 68 -12.36 -15.33 23.47
N LYS A 69 -13.48 -15.09 24.16
CA LYS A 69 -14.27 -16.12 24.86
C LYS A 69 -14.91 -17.09 23.88
N ASN A 70 -15.01 -18.34 24.28
CA ASN A 70 -15.74 -19.34 23.51
C ASN A 70 -17.27 -19.18 23.66
N LYS A 71 -18.04 -19.89 22.84
CA LYS A 71 -19.51 -19.83 22.82
C LYS A 71 -20.13 -20.10 24.19
N PHE A 72 -19.68 -21.14 24.88
CA PHE A 72 -20.22 -21.54 26.19
C PHE A 72 -20.00 -20.47 27.26
N GLN A 73 -18.81 -19.87 27.29
CA GLN A 73 -18.50 -18.76 28.21
C GLN A 73 -19.40 -17.55 27.95
N MET A 74 -19.64 -17.20 26.68
CA MET A 74 -20.53 -16.11 26.31
C MET A 74 -21.99 -16.41 26.68
N TYR A 75 -22.48 -17.62 26.42
CA TYR A 75 -23.84 -18.03 26.81
C TYR A 75 -24.05 -17.95 28.32
N ASN A 76 -23.08 -18.41 29.11
CA ASN A 76 -23.20 -18.33 30.57
C ASN A 76 -23.22 -16.89 31.08
N LEU A 77 -22.39 -16.01 30.49
CA LEU A 77 -22.32 -14.59 30.86
C LEU A 77 -23.61 -13.81 30.56
N PHE A 78 -24.35 -14.20 29.52
CA PHE A 78 -25.59 -13.56 29.08
C PHE A 78 -26.79 -14.51 29.16
N SER A 79 -26.77 -15.43 30.13
CA SER A 79 -27.82 -16.45 30.30
C SER A 79 -29.18 -15.83 30.66
N ASP A 80 -29.17 -14.63 31.23
CA ASP A 80 -30.35 -13.81 31.52
C ASP A 80 -30.94 -13.11 30.27
N LEU A 81 -30.21 -13.11 29.14
CA LEU A 81 -30.54 -12.35 27.93
C LEU A 81 -30.35 -13.19 26.64
N PRO A 82 -31.11 -14.29 26.45
CA PRO A 82 -30.98 -15.15 25.27
C PRO A 82 -31.25 -14.40 23.95
N GLU A 83 -32.18 -13.44 23.96
CA GLU A 83 -32.54 -12.59 22.80
C GLU A 83 -31.32 -11.87 22.18
N ALA A 84 -30.26 -11.63 22.97
CA ALA A 84 -29.05 -10.98 22.49
C ALA A 84 -28.34 -11.79 21.39
N PHE A 85 -28.45 -13.12 21.43
CA PHE A 85 -27.85 -14.02 20.46
C PHE A 85 -28.69 -14.15 19.19
N ASP A 86 -30.02 -14.11 19.31
CA ASP A 86 -30.92 -14.07 18.16
C ASP A 86 -30.74 -12.76 17.37
N ASN A 87 -30.65 -11.63 18.08
CA ASN A 87 -30.36 -10.34 17.47
C ASN A 87 -28.98 -10.32 16.77
N LEU A 88 -27.98 -11.00 17.34
CA LEU A 88 -26.66 -11.13 16.72
C LEU A 88 -26.73 -11.97 15.44
N LYS A 89 -27.49 -13.06 15.44
CA LYS A 89 -27.71 -13.89 14.25
C LYS A 89 -28.36 -13.08 13.13
N GLU A 90 -29.42 -12.35 13.44
CA GLU A 90 -30.08 -11.45 12.48
C GLU A 90 -29.14 -10.37 11.95
N LEU A 91 -28.27 -9.81 12.80
CA LEU A 91 -27.26 -8.84 12.36
C LEU A 91 -26.28 -9.46 11.37
N ILE A 92 -25.76 -10.66 11.67
CA ILE A 92 -24.83 -11.38 10.79
C ILE A 92 -25.48 -11.70 9.44
N GLU A 93 -26.76 -12.08 9.43
CA GLU A 93 -27.52 -12.35 8.21
C GLU A 93 -27.67 -11.12 7.30
N LYS A 94 -27.52 -9.90 7.84
CA LYS A 94 -27.52 -8.64 7.07
C LYS A 94 -26.13 -8.22 6.57
N VAL A 95 -25.06 -8.92 6.96
CA VAL A 95 -23.70 -8.59 6.55
C VAL A 95 -23.40 -9.28 5.22
N GLU A 96 -23.23 -8.50 4.17
CA GLU A 96 -22.83 -8.98 2.86
C GLU A 96 -21.32 -8.77 2.65
N PHE A 97 -20.64 -9.83 2.24
CA PHE A 97 -19.25 -9.72 1.79
C PHE A 97 -19.24 -9.22 0.35
N TYR A 98 -18.49 -8.16 0.10
CA TYR A 98 -18.24 -7.66 -1.25
C TYR A 98 -16.74 -7.71 -1.52
N ASP A 99 -16.39 -8.03 -2.77
CA ASP A 99 -15.02 -7.95 -3.21
C ASP A 99 -14.67 -6.49 -3.49
N ILE A 100 -13.57 -6.03 -2.88
CA ILE A 100 -12.98 -4.72 -3.14
C ILE A 100 -11.89 -4.79 -4.22
N SER A 101 -11.63 -5.97 -4.77
CA SER A 101 -10.74 -6.12 -5.91
C SER A 101 -11.33 -5.33 -7.07
N ASN A 102 -10.60 -4.29 -7.45
CA ASN A 102 -10.92 -3.46 -8.60
C ASN A 102 -9.91 -3.75 -9.70
N GLN A 103 -10.33 -3.57 -10.94
CA GLN A 103 -9.39 -3.53 -12.05
C GLN A 103 -8.37 -2.41 -11.79
N ILE A 104 -7.12 -2.64 -12.19
CA ILE A 104 -6.05 -1.65 -12.05
C ILE A 104 -6.48 -0.37 -12.78
N LEU A 105 -6.64 0.72 -12.02
CA LEU A 105 -6.94 2.04 -12.56
C LEU A 105 -5.64 2.83 -12.70
N LEU A 106 -5.20 3.01 -13.94
CA LEU A 106 -4.07 3.88 -14.22
C LEU A 106 -4.53 5.34 -14.34
N PRO A 107 -3.74 6.31 -13.85
CA PRO A 107 -4.00 7.72 -14.10
C PRO A 107 -4.01 7.99 -15.61
N LYS A 108 -4.94 8.83 -16.09
CA LYS A 108 -4.89 9.28 -17.49
C LYS A 108 -3.67 10.19 -17.69
N PHE A 109 -2.86 9.91 -18.70
CA PHE A 109 -1.74 10.76 -19.08
C PHE A 109 -2.21 11.83 -20.08
N ASN A 110 -1.98 13.12 -19.77
CA ASN A 110 -2.36 14.22 -20.66
C ASN A 110 -1.40 14.30 -21.85
N ILE A 111 -1.82 13.78 -23.01
CA ILE A 111 -1.03 13.83 -24.24
C ILE A 111 -1.16 15.22 -24.88
N PRO A 112 -0.05 15.91 -25.22
CA PRO A 112 -0.07 17.20 -25.92
C PRO A 112 -0.84 17.12 -27.24
N LYS A 113 -1.51 18.20 -27.68
CA LYS A 113 -2.31 18.16 -28.93
C LYS A 113 -1.52 17.67 -30.17
N PRO A 114 -2.21 17.08 -31.16
CA PRO A 114 -1.64 16.37 -32.34
C PRO A 114 -0.72 17.10 -33.32
N ASN A 115 0.12 18.04 -32.92
CA ASN A 115 0.72 18.93 -33.91
C ASN A 115 2.01 18.35 -34.56
N LYS A 116 2.61 17.26 -34.02
CA LYS A 116 3.90 16.71 -34.51
C LYS A 116 4.06 15.18 -34.50
N TRP A 117 3.10 14.41 -34.00
CA TRP A 117 3.29 12.97 -33.72
C TRP A 117 2.13 12.05 -34.18
N ILE A 118 1.08 12.60 -34.82
CA ILE A 118 -0.06 11.81 -35.31
C ILE A 118 0.12 11.42 -36.79
N LYS A 119 -0.06 10.13 -37.11
CA LYS A 119 -0.34 9.69 -38.50
C LYS A 119 -1.72 10.19 -38.91
N LYS A 120 -1.84 10.71 -40.14
CA LYS A 120 -2.97 11.47 -40.73
C LYS A 120 -4.41 10.94 -40.54
N ASN A 121 -4.64 9.75 -39.93
CA ASN A 121 -5.93 9.06 -39.85
C ASN A 121 -6.32 8.53 -38.44
N CYS A 122 -5.92 9.17 -37.34
CA CYS A 122 -6.40 8.78 -36.00
C CYS A 122 -7.61 9.63 -35.58
N LYS A 123 -8.82 9.03 -35.59
CA LYS A 123 -10.01 9.60 -34.96
C LYS A 123 -10.01 9.26 -33.46
N ASP A 124 -10.20 10.31 -32.67
CA ASP A 124 -10.55 10.41 -31.25
C ASP A 124 -9.80 9.62 -30.17
N TYR A 125 -9.58 10.35 -29.08
CA TYR A 125 -8.87 10.01 -27.85
C TYR A 125 -9.52 8.83 -27.09
N ASP A 126 -8.73 7.77 -26.76
CA ASP A 126 -8.70 7.21 -25.38
C ASP A 126 -7.63 6.09 -25.14
N LYS A 127 -7.11 5.38 -26.15
CA LYS A 127 -5.98 4.41 -25.94
C LYS A 127 -4.97 4.33 -27.09
N ASN A 128 -5.44 4.51 -28.33
CA ASN A 128 -4.54 4.51 -29.49
C ASN A 128 -3.56 5.70 -29.46
N ASN A 129 -3.95 6.82 -28.88
CA ASN A 129 -3.08 7.99 -28.75
C ASN A 129 -1.92 7.75 -27.77
N GLU A 130 -2.12 7.03 -26.66
CA GLU A 130 -1.03 6.72 -25.71
C GLU A 130 0.03 5.82 -26.37
N ASN A 131 -0.42 4.83 -27.15
CA ASN A 131 0.48 3.93 -27.88
C ASN A 131 1.31 4.68 -28.93
N GLU A 132 0.67 5.53 -29.76
CA GLU A 132 1.38 6.30 -30.78
C GLU A 132 2.32 7.35 -30.16
N TYR A 133 1.91 7.97 -29.05
CA TYR A 133 2.76 8.94 -28.34
C TYR A 133 3.96 8.26 -27.68
N LEU A 134 3.75 7.09 -27.05
CA LEU A 134 4.82 6.26 -26.51
C LEU A 134 5.81 5.88 -27.62
N ARG A 135 5.31 5.39 -28.76
CA ARG A 135 6.12 5.05 -29.94
C ARG A 135 6.94 6.25 -30.41
N PHE A 136 6.33 7.42 -30.54
CA PHE A 136 7.02 8.65 -30.93
C PHE A 136 8.16 9.01 -29.96
N LEU A 137 7.91 8.99 -28.65
CA LEU A 137 8.93 9.27 -27.63
C LEU A 137 10.05 8.23 -27.67
N THR A 138 9.72 6.95 -27.82
CA THR A 138 10.70 5.86 -27.93
C THR A 138 11.63 6.09 -29.12
N TYR A 139 11.12 6.35 -30.32
CA TYR A 139 11.98 6.62 -31.49
C TYR A 139 12.80 7.91 -31.35
N LYS A 140 12.24 8.95 -30.72
CA LYS A 140 12.99 10.19 -30.41
C LYS A 140 14.13 9.93 -29.45
N GLY A 141 13.92 9.09 -28.44
CA GLY A 141 14.93 8.65 -27.49
C GLY A 141 15.98 7.74 -28.12
N ALA A 142 15.55 6.79 -28.95
CA ALA A 142 16.41 5.87 -29.66
C ALA A 142 17.41 6.61 -30.57
N LYS A 143 16.97 7.66 -31.27
CA LYS A 143 17.85 8.55 -32.07
C LYS A 143 18.92 9.30 -31.25
N LYS A 144 18.70 9.48 -29.95
CA LYS A 144 19.67 10.14 -29.05
C LYS A 144 20.64 9.14 -28.42
N LYS A 145 20.20 7.91 -28.17
CA LYS A 145 20.96 6.88 -27.47
C LYS A 145 21.79 6.01 -28.41
N TYR A 146 21.27 5.71 -29.58
CA TYR A 146 21.94 4.90 -30.60
C TYR A 146 22.47 5.78 -31.72
N ILE A 147 23.76 5.59 -32.05
CA ILE A 147 24.45 6.29 -33.14
C ILE A 147 23.90 5.82 -34.50
N ASP A 148 23.67 4.52 -34.64
CA ASP A 148 23.04 3.94 -35.82
C ASP A 148 21.86 3.04 -35.41
N LEU A 149 20.70 3.34 -36.00
CA LEU A 149 19.44 2.62 -35.77
C LEU A 149 19.33 1.47 -36.79
N ASN A 150 20.11 0.42 -36.54
CA ASN A 150 20.08 -0.78 -37.36
C ASN A 150 18.72 -1.52 -37.25
N ASP A 151 18.47 -2.43 -38.19
CA ASP A 151 17.19 -3.16 -38.25
C ASP A 151 16.97 -4.08 -37.05
N ARG A 152 18.04 -4.53 -36.38
CA ARG A 152 17.94 -5.35 -35.17
C ARG A 152 17.33 -4.54 -34.02
N ILE A 153 17.80 -3.30 -33.81
CA ILE A 153 17.28 -2.40 -32.78
C ILE A 153 15.83 -2.02 -33.09
N LYS A 154 15.52 -1.66 -34.33
CA LYS A 154 14.15 -1.32 -34.76
C LYS A 154 13.18 -2.49 -34.53
N LYS A 155 13.57 -3.72 -34.89
CA LYS A 155 12.76 -4.92 -34.65
C LYS A 155 12.50 -5.15 -33.17
N LYS A 156 13.50 -4.97 -32.30
CA LYS A 156 13.30 -5.14 -30.85
C LYS A 156 12.40 -4.05 -30.25
N ILE A 157 12.58 -2.80 -30.66
CA ILE A 157 11.70 -1.68 -30.27
C ILE A 157 10.25 -1.98 -30.64
N GLU A 158 9.98 -2.39 -31.89
CA GLU A 158 8.60 -2.61 -32.34
C GLU A 158 7.97 -3.83 -31.65
N PHE A 159 8.75 -4.89 -31.39
CA PHE A 159 8.29 -6.04 -30.60
C PHE A 159 7.86 -5.66 -29.18
N GLU A 160 8.65 -4.84 -28.48
CA GLU A 160 8.32 -4.38 -27.14
C GLU A 160 7.11 -3.45 -27.14
N LEU A 161 7.04 -2.50 -28.09
CA LEU A 161 5.90 -1.57 -28.21
C LEU A 161 4.59 -2.31 -28.48
N GLU A 162 4.58 -3.31 -29.36
CA GLU A 162 3.39 -4.13 -29.60
C GLU A 162 3.02 -4.98 -28.38
N THR A 163 4.00 -5.48 -27.64
CA THR A 163 3.73 -6.19 -26.38
C THR A 163 3.11 -5.27 -25.33
N ILE A 164 3.65 -4.07 -25.12
CA ILE A 164 3.11 -3.06 -24.19
C ILE A 164 1.68 -2.67 -24.57
N LYS A 165 1.42 -2.51 -25.87
CA LYS A 165 0.09 -2.20 -26.41
C LYS A 165 -0.92 -3.32 -26.15
N LYS A 166 -0.54 -4.58 -26.37
CA LYS A 166 -1.40 -5.75 -26.12
C LYS A 166 -1.78 -5.89 -24.65
N ILE A 167 -0.82 -5.69 -23.75
CA ILE A 167 -1.04 -5.80 -22.30
C ILE A 167 -1.84 -4.59 -21.78
N GLY A 168 -1.76 -3.45 -22.46
CA GLY A 168 -2.60 -2.28 -22.17
C GLY A 168 -1.99 -1.31 -21.15
N TYR A 169 -0.66 -1.25 -21.06
CA TYR A 169 0.06 -0.37 -20.13
C TYR A 169 0.89 0.77 -20.76
N PRO A 170 0.52 1.37 -21.92
CA PRO A 170 1.31 2.47 -22.49
C PRO A 170 1.31 3.72 -21.59
N GLY A 171 0.17 4.08 -20.98
CA GLY A 171 0.06 5.20 -20.05
C GLY A 171 0.99 5.08 -18.84
N TYR A 172 1.24 3.87 -18.34
CA TYR A 172 2.16 3.65 -17.22
C TYR A 172 3.59 4.05 -17.58
N PHE A 173 4.10 3.66 -18.75
CA PHE A 173 5.42 4.07 -19.23
C PHE A 173 5.51 5.58 -19.43
N LEU A 174 4.44 6.23 -19.92
CA LEU A 174 4.38 7.68 -20.10
C LEU A 174 4.45 8.42 -18.76
N ILE A 175 3.70 7.96 -17.75
CA ILE A 175 3.73 8.53 -16.40
C ILE A 175 5.14 8.40 -15.81
N VAL A 176 5.73 7.21 -15.87
CA VAL A 176 7.06 6.92 -15.34
C VAL A 176 8.15 7.74 -16.03
N GLN A 177 8.14 7.80 -17.36
CA GLN A 177 9.09 8.61 -18.13
C GLN A 177 9.01 10.09 -17.75
N ASP A 178 7.79 10.61 -17.58
CA ASP A 178 7.56 12.02 -17.28
C ASP A 178 7.96 12.38 -15.84
N LEU A 179 7.72 11.49 -14.88
CA LEU A 179 8.25 11.58 -13.51
C LEU A 179 9.78 11.71 -13.52
N ILE A 180 10.47 10.82 -14.23
CA ILE A 180 11.93 10.79 -14.30
C ILE A 180 12.48 12.03 -15.01
N PHE A 181 11.85 12.43 -16.11
CA PHE A 181 12.23 13.64 -16.85
C PHE A 181 12.06 14.90 -15.99
N LYS A 182 10.95 14.99 -15.25
CA LYS A 182 10.71 16.13 -14.36
C LYS A 182 11.66 16.16 -13.18
N ALA A 183 11.95 15.01 -12.56
CA ALA A 183 12.93 14.89 -11.49
C ALA A 183 14.30 15.41 -11.94
N LYS A 184 14.80 14.94 -13.09
CA LYS A 184 16.07 15.41 -13.67
C LYS A 184 16.06 16.93 -13.93
N ASN A 185 14.97 17.49 -14.45
CA ASN A 185 14.86 18.94 -14.72
C ASN A 185 14.85 19.82 -13.46
N ILE A 186 14.41 19.30 -12.31
CA ILE A 186 14.44 20.02 -11.02
C ILE A 186 15.76 19.75 -10.26
N GLY A 187 16.68 18.98 -10.85
CA GLY A 187 17.98 18.64 -10.24
C GLY A 187 17.88 17.53 -9.19
N ILE A 188 16.87 16.67 -9.27
CA ILE A 188 16.74 15.48 -8.41
C ILE A 188 17.41 14.32 -9.13
N GLU A 189 18.38 13.69 -8.48
CA GLU A 189 19.00 12.49 -8.99
C GLU A 189 18.02 11.32 -8.95
N VAL A 190 18.00 10.55 -10.03
CA VAL A 190 17.17 9.36 -10.19
C VAL A 190 18.10 8.18 -10.34
N GLY A 191 17.82 7.10 -9.60
CA GLY A 191 18.56 5.85 -9.72
C GLY A 191 18.59 5.32 -11.17
N PRO A 192 19.53 4.43 -11.51
CA PRO A 192 19.70 3.93 -12.88
C PRO A 192 18.53 3.08 -13.43
N GLY A 193 17.47 2.89 -12.64
CA GLY A 193 16.41 1.91 -12.82
C GLY A 193 16.86 0.55 -12.31
N ARG A 194 16.09 -0.06 -11.40
CA ARG A 194 16.40 -1.37 -10.81
C ARG A 194 15.27 -2.37 -11.04
N GLY A 195 15.59 -3.65 -10.92
CA GLY A 195 14.66 -4.75 -11.21
C GLY A 195 14.65 -5.14 -12.69
N SER A 196 13.57 -5.80 -13.11
CA SER A 196 13.47 -6.39 -14.44
C SER A 196 13.31 -5.37 -15.57
N VAL A 197 12.88 -4.14 -15.26
CA VAL A 197 12.71 -3.02 -16.23
C VAL A 197 13.98 -2.74 -17.05
N ALA A 198 15.17 -3.03 -16.50
CA ALA A 198 16.45 -2.92 -17.20
C ALA A 198 16.51 -3.72 -18.51
N GLY A 199 15.69 -4.77 -18.66
CA GLY A 199 15.58 -5.56 -19.88
C GLY A 199 14.79 -4.93 -21.03
N SER A 200 14.16 -3.77 -20.83
CA SER A 200 13.35 -3.10 -21.86
C SER A 200 14.13 -2.05 -22.64
N VAL A 201 14.19 -2.22 -23.97
CA VAL A 201 14.72 -1.21 -24.90
C VAL A 201 13.84 0.03 -24.90
N VAL A 202 12.52 -0.13 -24.77
CA VAL A 202 11.59 1.00 -24.66
C VAL A 202 11.90 1.83 -23.41
N ALA A 203 12.11 1.19 -22.26
CA ALA A 203 12.50 1.88 -21.03
C ALA A 203 13.85 2.63 -21.17
N TYR A 204 14.83 2.01 -21.82
CA TYR A 204 16.13 2.64 -22.10
C TYR A 204 16.01 3.87 -23.00
N CYS A 205 15.22 3.77 -24.09
CA CYS A 205 15.00 4.87 -25.03
C CYS A 205 14.26 6.04 -24.37
N LEU A 206 13.29 5.77 -23.50
CA LEU A 206 12.56 6.78 -22.75
C LEU A 206 13.40 7.42 -21.63
N GLY A 207 14.57 6.86 -21.33
CA GLY A 207 15.45 7.32 -20.25
C GLY A 207 14.96 6.93 -18.86
N ILE A 208 14.10 5.91 -18.77
CA ILE A 208 13.67 5.27 -17.53
C ILE A 208 14.83 4.46 -16.95
N THR A 209 15.51 3.71 -17.80
CA THR A 209 16.74 2.97 -17.45
C THR A 209 17.93 3.59 -18.16
N ASN A 210 19.12 3.47 -17.55
CA ASN A 210 20.36 3.97 -18.13
C ASN A 210 21.23 2.87 -18.76
N ILE A 211 20.82 1.60 -18.66
CA ILE A 211 21.56 0.42 -19.16
C ILE A 211 20.99 0.01 -20.52
N ASP A 212 21.85 -0.23 -21.51
CA ASP A 212 21.46 -0.72 -22.84
C ASP A 212 21.21 -2.24 -22.80
N PRO A 213 19.95 -2.69 -22.89
CA PRO A 213 19.63 -4.12 -22.80
C PRO A 213 20.15 -4.93 -23.98
N ILE A 214 20.32 -4.32 -25.16
CA ILE A 214 20.82 -5.03 -26.35
C ILE A 214 22.32 -5.33 -26.18
N LYS A 215 23.09 -4.37 -25.65
CA LYS A 215 24.52 -4.54 -25.38
C LYS A 215 24.79 -5.64 -24.36
N TYR A 216 23.97 -5.73 -23.32
CA TYR A 216 24.15 -6.69 -22.22
C TYR A 216 23.26 -7.95 -22.36
N ASN A 217 22.58 -8.12 -23.49
CA ASN A 217 21.70 -9.24 -23.79
C ASN A 217 20.65 -9.50 -22.70
N LEU A 218 20.06 -8.42 -22.16
CA LEU A 218 19.01 -8.47 -21.16
C LEU A 218 17.66 -8.81 -21.81
N LEU A 219 16.84 -9.58 -21.11
CA LEU A 219 15.58 -10.13 -21.63
C LEU A 219 14.38 -9.27 -21.21
N PHE A 220 13.63 -8.79 -22.19
CA PHE A 220 12.39 -8.03 -21.99
C PHE A 220 11.29 -8.89 -21.35
N GLU A 221 11.26 -10.16 -21.68
CA GLU A 221 10.24 -11.13 -21.28
C GLU A 221 10.29 -11.41 -19.77
N ARG A 222 11.43 -11.12 -19.10
CA ARG A 222 11.56 -11.16 -17.64
C ARG A 222 10.85 -9.98 -16.96
N PHE A 223 10.64 -8.90 -17.69
CA PHE A 223 9.92 -7.71 -17.21
C PHE A 223 8.44 -7.79 -17.55
N LEU A 224 8.13 -8.00 -18.82
CA LEU A 224 6.76 -8.09 -19.33
C LEU A 224 6.62 -9.36 -20.17
N ASN A 225 5.89 -10.32 -19.62
CA ASN A 225 5.58 -11.56 -20.32
C ASN A 225 4.19 -11.44 -20.98
N PRO A 226 4.06 -11.57 -22.31
CA PRO A 226 2.77 -11.52 -22.99
C PRO A 226 1.81 -12.63 -22.57
N ASP A 227 2.32 -13.79 -22.15
CA ASP A 227 1.51 -14.94 -21.73
C ASP A 227 1.05 -14.84 -20.26
N ARG A 228 1.61 -13.89 -19.50
CA ARG A 228 1.26 -13.63 -18.11
C ARG A 228 1.00 -12.14 -17.89
N VAL A 229 -0.26 -11.73 -18.08
CA VAL A 229 -0.72 -10.38 -17.77
C VAL A 229 -0.60 -10.13 -16.27
N SER A 230 0.46 -9.43 -15.89
CA SER A 230 0.71 -8.95 -14.53
C SER A 230 1.05 -7.45 -14.61
N LEU A 231 0.80 -6.72 -13.52
CA LEU A 231 1.16 -5.31 -13.45
C LEU A 231 2.69 -5.19 -13.57
N PRO A 232 3.22 -4.46 -14.56
CA PRO A 232 4.64 -4.17 -14.59
C PRO A 232 5.00 -3.28 -13.41
N ASP A 233 5.94 -3.72 -12.59
CA ASP A 233 6.47 -2.91 -11.49
C ASP A 233 7.76 -2.24 -11.95
N ILE A 234 7.73 -0.91 -12.10
CA ILE A 234 8.90 -0.09 -12.39
C ILE A 234 9.29 0.63 -11.11
N ASP A 235 10.27 0.05 -10.41
CA ASP A 235 10.86 0.66 -9.22
C ASP A 235 11.73 1.85 -9.62
N ILE A 236 11.31 3.05 -9.21
CA ILE A 236 12.06 4.29 -9.40
C ILE A 236 12.44 4.85 -8.04
N ASP A 237 13.72 5.16 -7.91
CA ASP A 237 14.26 5.78 -6.70
C ASP A 237 14.65 7.20 -6.99
N PHE A 238 14.26 8.06 -6.06
CA PHE A 238 14.62 9.47 -6.03
C PHE A 238 15.53 9.71 -4.83
N ASP A 239 16.48 10.62 -4.98
CA ASP A 239 17.27 11.11 -3.85
C ASP A 239 16.36 11.76 -2.78
N ASP A 240 16.70 11.52 -1.51
CA ASP A 240 15.90 11.94 -0.36
C ASP A 240 15.74 13.46 -0.28
N LYS A 241 16.78 14.22 -0.63
CA LYS A 241 16.78 15.69 -0.59
C LYS A 241 15.79 16.32 -1.57
N GLY A 242 15.42 15.60 -2.63
CA GLY A 242 14.53 16.07 -3.69
C GLY A 242 13.09 15.59 -3.60
N ARG A 243 12.82 14.63 -2.71
CA ARG A 243 11.56 13.86 -2.70
C ARG A 243 10.31 14.72 -2.52
N GLU A 244 10.36 15.76 -1.70
CA GLU A 244 9.19 16.63 -1.47
C GLU A 244 8.78 17.39 -2.74
N LYS A 245 9.75 17.89 -3.50
CA LYS A 245 9.50 18.65 -4.75
C LYS A 245 8.84 17.79 -5.81
N ILE A 246 9.23 16.52 -5.93
CA ILE A 246 8.59 15.61 -6.89
C ILE A 246 7.18 15.24 -6.42
N ILE A 247 6.96 15.03 -5.12
CA ILE A 247 5.61 14.78 -4.58
C ILE A 247 4.69 15.97 -4.86
N GLU A 248 5.14 17.20 -4.58
CA GLU A 248 4.39 18.42 -4.86
C GLU A 248 4.03 18.52 -6.35
N TRP A 249 4.98 18.22 -7.24
CA TRP A 249 4.71 18.20 -8.67
C TRP A 249 3.67 17.14 -9.06
N VAL A 250 3.75 15.93 -8.52
CA VAL A 250 2.76 14.86 -8.78
C VAL A 250 1.38 15.29 -8.30
N VAL A 251 1.29 15.90 -7.11
CA VAL A 251 0.05 16.44 -6.55
C VAL A 251 -0.53 17.52 -7.45
N ASN A 252 0.29 18.46 -7.93
CA ASN A 252 -0.15 19.53 -8.83
C ASN A 252 -0.59 19.00 -10.20
N LYS A 253 0.06 17.93 -10.69
CA LYS A 253 -0.24 17.35 -12.01
C LYS A 253 -1.47 16.46 -12.03
N TYR A 254 -1.60 15.56 -11.05
CA TYR A 254 -2.67 14.54 -11.02
C TYR A 254 -3.83 14.91 -10.09
N GLY A 255 -3.64 15.91 -9.23
CA GLY A 255 -4.63 16.44 -8.31
C GLY A 255 -4.49 15.88 -6.89
N LYS A 256 -4.63 16.76 -5.90
CA LYS A 256 -4.47 16.45 -4.46
C LYS A 256 -5.33 15.28 -3.96
N ASN A 257 -6.52 15.10 -4.51
CA ASN A 257 -7.45 14.04 -4.09
C ASN A 257 -7.13 12.66 -4.70
N LYS A 258 -6.12 12.57 -5.57
CA LYS A 258 -5.75 11.34 -6.30
C LYS A 258 -4.35 10.84 -5.96
N VAL A 259 -3.66 11.51 -5.03
CA VAL A 259 -2.27 11.21 -4.65
C VAL A 259 -2.22 11.03 -3.15
N ALA A 260 -1.68 9.89 -2.70
CA ALA A 260 -1.51 9.57 -1.30
C ALA A 260 -0.15 8.91 -1.08
N GLN A 261 0.36 9.00 0.15
CA GLN A 261 1.55 8.27 0.57
C GLN A 261 1.14 6.92 1.15
N ILE A 262 2.04 5.95 1.02
CA ILE A 262 1.85 4.61 1.58
C ILE A 262 2.48 4.60 2.97
N ILE A 263 1.70 4.19 3.97
CA ILE A 263 2.18 4.06 5.36
C ILE A 263 3.11 2.86 5.50
N THR A 264 4.12 3.00 6.35
CA THR A 264 4.93 1.86 6.83
C THR A 264 4.62 1.63 8.30
N TYR A 265 4.22 0.42 8.67
CA TYR A 265 3.98 0.05 10.08
C TYR A 265 5.28 -0.40 10.75
N GLY A 266 5.71 0.33 11.77
CA GLY A 266 6.76 -0.12 12.67
C GLY A 266 6.28 -1.31 13.49
N LYS A 267 7.02 -2.42 13.44
CA LYS A 267 6.77 -3.62 14.25
C LYS A 267 7.91 -3.78 15.26
N MET A 268 7.60 -4.34 16.42
CA MET A 268 8.63 -4.75 17.38
C MET A 268 9.33 -5.99 16.83
N GLY A 269 10.55 -5.81 16.32
CA GLY A 269 11.44 -6.92 15.94
C GLY A 269 12.00 -7.64 17.16
N ALA A 270 12.63 -8.80 16.98
CA ALA A 270 13.07 -9.66 18.09
C ALA A 270 13.90 -8.91 19.16
N LYS A 271 14.94 -8.18 18.74
CA LYS A 271 15.80 -7.43 19.68
C LYS A 271 15.05 -6.30 20.40
N SER A 272 14.24 -5.52 19.67
CA SER A 272 13.42 -4.46 20.29
C SER A 272 12.38 -5.04 21.25
N SER A 273 11.78 -6.18 20.94
CA SER A 273 10.78 -6.82 21.80
C SER A 273 11.35 -7.22 23.15
N ILE A 274 12.56 -7.80 23.18
CA ILE A 274 13.27 -8.14 24.41
C ILE A 274 13.58 -6.87 25.20
N ARG A 275 14.22 -5.89 24.56
CA ARG A 275 14.65 -4.64 25.21
C ARG A 275 13.47 -3.84 25.79
N ASP A 276 12.41 -3.68 25.02
CA ASP A 276 11.25 -2.88 25.42
C ASP A 276 10.46 -3.55 26.55
N THR A 277 10.32 -4.87 26.50
CA THR A 277 9.71 -5.66 27.57
C THR A 277 10.54 -5.58 28.85
N ALA A 278 11.86 -5.79 28.75
CA ALA A 278 12.76 -5.76 29.89
C ALA A 278 12.78 -4.40 30.60
N ARG A 279 12.75 -3.30 29.83
CA ARG A 279 12.63 -1.93 30.35
C ARG A 279 11.36 -1.75 31.20
N VAL A 280 10.23 -2.24 30.72
CA VAL A 280 8.94 -2.14 31.43
C VAL A 280 8.89 -3.03 32.68
N LEU A 281 9.56 -4.19 32.61
CA LEU A 281 9.76 -5.10 33.74
C LEU A 281 10.82 -4.61 34.73
N ASN A 282 11.46 -3.46 34.46
CA ASN A 282 12.48 -2.86 35.30
C ASN A 282 13.74 -3.76 35.49
N LEU A 283 14.11 -4.50 34.44
CA LEU A 283 15.34 -5.28 34.41
C LEU A 283 16.56 -4.41 34.07
N PRO A 284 17.76 -4.71 34.61
CA PRO A 284 18.98 -3.97 34.30
C PRO A 284 19.37 -4.03 32.81
N LEU A 285 19.87 -2.92 32.26
CA LEU A 285 20.29 -2.85 30.86
C LEU A 285 21.42 -3.83 30.49
N LEU A 286 22.29 -4.16 31.45
CA LEU A 286 23.40 -5.09 31.25
C LEU A 286 22.94 -6.53 30.99
N GLU A 287 21.76 -6.91 31.49
CA GLU A 287 21.21 -8.27 31.35
C GLU A 287 20.34 -8.42 30.08
N THR A 288 20.12 -7.34 29.33
CA THR A 288 19.03 -7.24 28.34
C THR A 288 19.49 -6.76 26.94
N ASN A 289 20.78 -6.48 26.78
CA ASN A 289 21.39 -5.91 25.57
C ASN A 289 22.07 -6.94 24.66
#